data_AF-A0A7D9D4K7-F1
#
_entry.id   AF-A0A7D9D4K7-F1
#
_cell.length_a   1.000
_cell.length_b   1.000
_cell.length_c   1.000
_cell.angle_alpha   90.00
_cell.angle_beta   90.00
_cell.angle_gamma   90.00
#
_symmetry.space_group_name_H-M   'P 1'
#
loop_
_entity.id
_entity.type
_entity.pdbx_description
1 polymer ?
#
loop_
_entity_poly.entity_id
_entity_poly.type
_entity_poly.pdbx_seq_one_letter_code
_entity_poly.pdbx_strand_id
1 'polypeptide(L)'
;MKAIQAAIESFIDKTSNRGFSIVGDPTFKEANTVLDAFLKDLRKTGKIAGVVHKKPISKEQIQLLFRAGELGPTNSKDPAQLFRTVWFYLILFSGKRGRENQRQLKPNMLILRSTSDGKEFYELNREVAGSVLATKNHQGGVDDPEDESGGKIFSIPGSSSFPVVTIKIYLKHLNPACDSLFQRSKNAQVNKLNVNDVVWYANAPVGESMLGNLLRVMTKRAGMEPSLTNHSIKATSVTVPMPTLKPA
;
A
#
# COMPACT_ATOMS: atom_id res chain seq x y z
N MET A 1 -4.79 12.08 -19.88
CA MET A 1 -4.73 13.35 -20.61
C MET A 1 -4.13 14.47 -19.80
N LYS A 2 -4.69 14.92 -18.66
CA LYS A 2 -4.05 15.96 -17.81
C LYS A 2 -2.57 15.68 -17.47
N ALA A 3 -2.25 14.44 -17.08
CA ALA A 3 -0.86 14.05 -16.80
C ALA A 3 0.05 14.03 -18.05
N ILE A 4 -0.50 13.79 -19.23
CA ILE A 4 0.24 13.83 -20.50
C ILE A 4 0.48 15.28 -20.92
N GLN A 5 -0.54 16.15 -20.81
CA GLN A 5 -0.38 17.59 -21.04
C GLN A 5 0.67 18.18 -20.09
N ALA A 6 0.61 17.86 -18.79
CA ALA A 6 1.61 18.32 -17.82
C ALA A 6 3.03 17.80 -18.13
N ALA A 7 3.16 16.57 -18.66
CA ALA A 7 4.45 16.04 -19.07
C ALA A 7 5.00 16.75 -20.32
N ILE A 8 4.14 17.06 -21.29
CA ILE A 8 4.49 17.82 -22.49
C ILE A 8 4.87 19.25 -22.12
N GLU A 9 4.08 19.91 -21.26
CA GLU A 9 4.37 21.24 -20.70
C GLU A 9 5.76 21.25 -20.04
N SER A 10 6.01 20.32 -19.10
CA SER A 10 7.29 20.22 -18.42
C SER A 10 8.47 19.96 -19.39
N PHE A 11 8.23 19.22 -20.46
CA PHE A 11 9.23 18.97 -21.50
C PHE A 11 9.50 20.24 -22.34
N ILE A 12 8.45 20.96 -22.73
CA ILE A 12 8.56 22.22 -23.48
C ILE A 12 9.26 23.29 -22.65
N ASP A 13 8.91 23.43 -21.37
CA ASP A 13 9.56 24.38 -20.46
C ASP A 13 11.06 24.12 -20.35
N LYS A 14 11.43 22.84 -20.18
CA LYS A 14 12.83 22.42 -20.08
C LYS A 14 13.63 22.60 -21.36
N THR A 15 13.00 22.47 -22.53
CA THR A 15 13.70 22.48 -23.82
C THR A 15 13.69 23.83 -24.51
N SER A 16 12.69 24.66 -24.20
CA SER A 16 12.37 25.83 -25.01
C SER A 16 12.26 27.12 -24.19
N ASN A 17 12.24 27.04 -22.85
CA ASN A 17 12.05 28.16 -21.91
C ASN A 17 11.00 29.19 -22.40
N ARG A 18 9.85 28.69 -22.86
CA ARG A 18 8.83 29.53 -23.48
C ARG A 18 7.93 30.11 -22.39
N GLY A 19 7.74 31.43 -22.42
CA GLY A 19 6.92 32.16 -21.45
C GLY A 19 5.41 32.02 -21.65
N PHE A 20 4.91 30.91 -22.20
CA PHE A 20 3.49 30.65 -22.38
C PHE A 20 3.14 29.23 -21.92
N SER A 21 1.90 29.04 -21.48
CA SER A 21 1.42 27.73 -21.00
C SER A 21 0.45 27.07 -21.96
N ILE A 22 0.71 25.85 -22.42
CA ILE A 22 -0.22 25.16 -23.33
C ILE A 22 -1.50 24.69 -22.60
N VAL A 23 -1.45 24.58 -21.28
CA VAL A 23 -2.61 24.25 -20.43
C VAL A 23 -3.35 25.50 -19.93
N GLY A 24 -2.62 26.54 -19.51
CA GLY A 24 -3.19 27.68 -18.80
C GLY A 24 -3.35 28.96 -19.62
N ASP A 25 -2.64 29.11 -20.73
CA ASP A 25 -2.65 30.35 -21.50
C ASP A 25 -3.95 30.49 -22.31
N PRO A 26 -4.60 31.67 -22.29
CA PRO A 26 -5.82 31.94 -23.05
C PRO A 26 -5.73 31.58 -24.53
N THR A 27 -4.55 31.72 -25.15
CA THR A 27 -4.32 31.39 -26.56
C THR A 27 -4.62 29.92 -26.88
N PHE A 28 -4.47 28.99 -25.92
CA PHE A 28 -4.74 27.56 -26.12
C PHE A 28 -6.11 27.11 -25.62
N LYS A 29 -6.97 28.03 -25.13
CA LYS A 29 -8.28 27.70 -24.55
C LYS A 29 -9.19 26.98 -25.55
N GLU A 30 -9.21 27.42 -26.80
CA GLU A 30 -10.01 26.79 -27.86
C GLU A 30 -9.52 25.37 -28.17
N ALA A 31 -8.20 25.19 -28.36
CA ALA A 31 -7.59 23.89 -28.59
C ALA A 31 -7.86 22.91 -27.43
N ASN A 32 -7.76 23.38 -26.18
CA ASN A 32 -8.08 22.58 -24.99
C ASN A 32 -9.58 22.21 -24.92
N THR A 33 -10.46 23.10 -25.38
CA THR A 33 -11.91 22.84 -25.44
C THR A 33 -12.24 21.77 -26.49
N VAL A 34 -11.63 21.86 -27.68
CA VAL A 34 -11.80 20.85 -28.75
C VAL A 34 -11.23 19.50 -28.30
N LEU A 35 -10.07 19.49 -27.66
CA LEU A 35 -9.48 18.26 -27.11
C LEU A 35 -10.40 17.61 -26.07
N ASP A 36 -10.97 18.39 -25.14
CA ASP A 36 -11.91 17.87 -24.14
C ASP A 36 -13.20 17.33 -24.78
N ALA A 37 -13.76 18.03 -25.77
CA ALA A 37 -14.92 17.58 -26.53
C ALA A 37 -14.64 16.27 -27.28
N PHE A 38 -13.47 16.17 -27.92
CA PHE A 38 -13.04 14.95 -28.61
C PHE A 38 -12.86 13.77 -27.65
N LEU A 39 -12.24 13.98 -26.49
CA LEU A 39 -12.09 12.94 -25.46
C LEU A 39 -13.44 12.48 -24.90
N LYS A 40 -14.39 13.40 -24.73
CA LYS A 40 -15.78 13.09 -24.36
C LYS A 40 -16.48 12.28 -25.44
N ASP A 41 -16.32 12.64 -26.72
CA ASP A 41 -16.87 11.89 -27.85
C ASP A 41 -16.27 10.48 -27.94
N LEU A 42 -14.94 10.35 -27.84
CA LEU A 42 -14.27 9.05 -27.83
C LEU A 42 -14.76 8.16 -26.66
N ARG A 43 -15.07 8.75 -25.50
CA ARG A 43 -15.67 8.03 -24.37
C ARG A 43 -17.12 7.64 -24.65
N LYS A 44 -17.91 8.55 -25.25
CA LYS A 44 -19.33 8.33 -25.60
C LYS A 44 -19.50 7.26 -26.69
N THR A 45 -18.60 7.24 -27.66
CA THR A 45 -18.57 6.30 -28.78
C THR A 45 -17.87 4.97 -28.45
N GLY A 46 -17.41 4.80 -27.20
CA GLY A 46 -16.77 3.56 -26.73
C GLY A 46 -15.38 3.30 -27.29
N LYS A 47 -14.75 4.28 -27.96
CA LYS A 47 -13.40 4.19 -28.51
C LYS A 47 -12.30 4.31 -27.44
N ILE A 48 -12.65 4.80 -26.26
CA ILE A 48 -11.78 4.76 -25.06
C ILE A 48 -12.36 3.74 -24.09
N ALA A 49 -11.54 2.75 -23.71
CA ALA A 49 -11.90 1.83 -22.65
C ALA A 49 -12.12 2.57 -21.32
N GLY A 50 -13.21 2.25 -20.62
CA GLY A 50 -13.44 2.76 -19.27
C GLY A 50 -12.31 2.37 -18.31
N VAL A 51 -12.24 3.04 -17.16
CA VAL A 51 -11.31 2.65 -16.10
C VAL A 51 -11.69 1.25 -15.62
N VAL A 52 -10.87 0.25 -15.97
CA VAL A 52 -11.05 -1.11 -15.45
C VAL A 52 -10.60 -1.12 -13.99
N HIS A 53 -11.56 -1.05 -13.07
CA HIS A 53 -11.27 -1.22 -11.65
C HIS A 53 -10.77 -2.64 -11.40
N LYS A 54 -9.62 -2.77 -10.72
CA LYS A 54 -9.10 -4.07 -10.29
C LYS A 54 -10.08 -4.65 -9.26
N LYS A 55 -10.42 -5.92 -9.40
CA LYS A 55 -11.32 -6.62 -8.47
C LYS A 55 -10.69 -6.69 -7.07
N PRO A 56 -11.49 -6.53 -6.01
CA PRO A 56 -11.10 -6.90 -4.64
C PRO A 56 -10.59 -8.34 -4.59
N ILE A 57 -9.63 -8.57 -3.71
CA ILE A 57 -9.20 -9.92 -3.32
C ILE A 57 -10.35 -10.61 -2.60
N SER A 58 -10.71 -11.81 -3.06
CA SER A 58 -11.74 -12.62 -2.42
C SER A 58 -11.21 -13.33 -1.17
N LYS A 59 -12.12 -13.83 -0.34
CA LYS A 59 -11.76 -14.61 0.86
C LYS A 59 -11.01 -15.90 0.50
N GLU A 60 -11.42 -16.55 -0.59
CA GLU A 60 -10.82 -17.79 -1.10
C GLU A 60 -9.39 -17.53 -1.59
N GLN A 61 -9.16 -16.38 -2.23
CA GLN A 61 -7.81 -15.97 -2.64
C GLN A 61 -6.91 -15.71 -1.43
N ILE A 62 -7.42 -15.06 -0.38
CA ILE A 62 -6.67 -14.88 0.87
C ILE A 62 -6.35 -16.23 1.51
N GLN A 63 -7.33 -17.15 1.58
CA GLN A 63 -7.10 -18.51 2.07
C GLN A 63 -6.05 -19.27 1.25
N LEU A 64 -6.07 -19.11 -0.08
CA LEU A 64 -5.07 -19.72 -0.94
C LEU A 64 -3.66 -19.18 -0.65
N LEU A 65 -3.50 -17.88 -0.36
CA LEU A 65 -2.21 -17.32 0.06
C LEU A 65 -1.71 -17.93 1.37
N PHE A 66 -2.60 -18.20 2.33
CA PHE A 66 -2.23 -18.90 3.57
C PHE A 66 -1.86 -20.37 3.30
N ARG A 67 -2.66 -21.09 2.49
CA ARG A 67 -2.40 -22.49 2.13
C ARG A 67 -1.09 -22.66 1.35
N ALA A 68 -0.77 -21.72 0.47
CA ALA A 68 0.47 -21.71 -0.29
C ALA A 68 1.71 -21.27 0.54
N GLY A 69 1.52 -20.89 1.82
CA GLY A 69 2.61 -20.42 2.67
C GLY A 69 3.14 -19.03 2.32
N GLU A 70 2.46 -18.29 1.45
CA GLU A 70 2.81 -16.90 1.14
C GLU A 70 2.44 -15.98 2.32
N LEU A 71 1.29 -16.21 2.94
CA LEU A 71 0.92 -15.64 4.24
C LEU A 71 1.06 -16.70 5.34
N GLY A 72 1.42 -16.27 6.54
CA GLY A 72 1.74 -17.15 7.65
C GLY A 72 0.82 -16.99 8.85
N PRO A 73 0.78 -17.98 9.75
CA PRO A 73 0.08 -17.87 11.01
C PRO A 73 0.73 -16.80 11.89
N THR A 74 0.01 -16.39 12.94
CA THR A 74 0.43 -15.35 13.90
C THR A 74 1.85 -15.56 14.43
N ASN A 75 2.23 -16.80 14.70
CA ASN A 75 3.50 -17.20 15.30
C ASN A 75 4.52 -17.73 14.28
N SER A 76 4.42 -17.33 13.02
CA SER A 76 5.37 -17.75 11.99
C SER A 76 6.81 -17.44 12.40
N LYS A 77 7.67 -18.47 12.31
CA LYS A 77 9.11 -18.41 12.57
C LYS A 77 9.92 -18.13 11.29
N ASP A 78 9.25 -17.98 10.15
CA ASP A 78 9.87 -17.59 8.89
C ASP A 78 9.83 -16.06 8.76
N PRO A 79 10.98 -15.35 8.84
CA PRO A 79 11.01 -13.90 8.73
C PRO A 79 10.44 -13.37 7.40
N ALA A 80 10.57 -14.12 6.32
CA ALA A 80 10.06 -13.72 5.01
C ALA A 80 8.53 -13.85 4.96
N GLN A 81 7.97 -14.93 5.52
CA GLN A 81 6.53 -15.12 5.63
C GLN A 81 5.90 -14.12 6.61
N LEU A 82 6.53 -13.88 7.76
CA LEU A 82 6.10 -12.88 8.73
C LEU A 82 6.07 -11.48 8.11
N PHE A 83 7.13 -11.11 7.38
CA PHE A 83 7.21 -9.85 6.63
C PHE A 83 6.06 -9.71 5.62
N ARG A 84 5.82 -10.72 4.77
CA ARG A 84 4.73 -10.70 3.78
C ARG A 84 3.36 -10.53 4.44
N THR A 85 3.16 -11.20 5.57
CA THR A 85 1.90 -11.17 6.33
C THR A 85 1.65 -9.80 6.94
N VAL A 86 2.65 -9.22 7.61
CA VAL A 86 2.55 -7.87 8.18
C VAL A 86 2.36 -6.82 7.09
N TRP A 87 3.12 -6.91 6.01
CA TRP A 87 2.94 -6.04 4.86
C TRP A 87 1.50 -6.13 4.31
N PHE A 88 0.98 -7.34 4.13
CA PHE A 88 -0.38 -7.54 3.61
C PHE A 88 -1.42 -6.87 4.51
N TYR A 89 -1.35 -7.07 5.83
CA TYR A 89 -2.24 -6.38 6.77
C TYR A 89 -2.09 -4.87 6.67
N LEU A 90 -0.87 -4.34 6.82
CA LEU A 90 -0.67 -2.89 6.81
C LEU A 90 -1.17 -2.24 5.52
N ILE A 91 -0.99 -2.86 4.34
CA ILE A 91 -1.49 -2.31 3.08
C ILE A 91 -3.01 -2.46 2.95
N LEU A 92 -3.58 -3.56 3.45
CA LEU A 92 -5.03 -3.76 3.46
C LEU A 92 -5.74 -2.72 4.33
N PHE A 93 -5.16 -2.35 5.47
CA PHE A 93 -5.75 -1.38 6.38
C PHE A 93 -5.36 0.08 6.08
N SER A 94 -4.16 0.32 5.54
CA SER A 94 -3.69 1.67 5.16
C SER A 94 -4.13 2.08 3.75
N GLY A 95 -5.24 1.54 3.23
CA GLY A 95 -5.66 1.39 1.82
C GLY A 95 -5.59 2.59 0.86
N LYS A 96 -5.09 3.74 1.30
CA LYS A 96 -4.95 4.98 0.52
C LYS A 96 -3.51 5.31 0.11
N ARG A 97 -2.48 4.66 0.65
CA ARG A 97 -1.08 5.03 0.36
C ARG A 97 -0.56 4.56 -1.00
N GLY A 98 0.11 5.45 -1.74
CA GLY A 98 0.81 5.15 -2.99
C GLY A 98 1.99 4.18 -2.82
N ARG A 99 2.58 3.72 -3.92
CA ARG A 99 3.76 2.83 -3.91
C ARG A 99 4.94 3.47 -3.17
N GLU A 100 5.20 4.75 -3.42
CA GLU A 100 6.29 5.55 -2.85
C GLU A 100 6.15 5.72 -1.34
N ASN A 101 4.92 5.82 -0.86
CA ASN A 101 4.61 6.05 0.55
C ASN A 101 4.89 4.82 1.44
N GLN A 102 4.99 3.60 0.87
CA GLN A 102 5.23 2.39 1.68
C GLN A 102 6.65 2.32 2.21
N ARG A 103 7.64 2.80 1.46
CA ARG A 103 9.06 2.77 1.85
C ARG A 103 9.38 3.79 2.95
N GLN A 104 8.56 4.83 3.08
CA GLN A 104 8.75 5.88 4.07
C GLN A 104 8.17 5.51 5.45
N LEU A 105 7.45 4.40 5.56
CA LEU A 105 6.90 3.95 6.82
C LEU A 105 8.01 3.61 7.80
N LYS A 106 7.87 4.12 9.03
CA LYS A 106 8.76 3.84 10.16
C LYS A 106 8.00 3.11 11.28
N PRO A 107 8.68 2.33 12.14
CA PRO A 107 8.04 1.63 13.25
C PRO A 107 7.23 2.54 14.18
N ASN A 108 7.76 3.71 14.52
CA ASN A 108 7.11 4.69 15.41
C ASN A 108 5.85 5.34 14.81
N MET A 109 5.61 5.19 13.50
CA MET A 109 4.38 5.65 12.84
C MET A 109 3.21 4.71 13.13
N LEU A 110 3.44 3.54 13.73
CA LEU A 110 2.39 2.63 14.21
C LEU A 110 2.23 2.81 15.73
N ILE A 111 1.02 3.12 16.18
CA ILE A 111 0.69 3.19 17.61
C ILE A 111 -0.32 2.11 17.96
N LEU A 112 -0.04 1.39 19.04
CA LEU A 112 -0.96 0.44 19.64
C LEU A 112 -1.90 1.20 20.57
N ARG A 113 -3.21 1.04 20.38
CA ARG A 113 -4.25 1.57 21.26
C ARG A 113 -5.20 0.47 21.67
N SER A 114 -6.01 0.76 22.68
CA SER A 114 -7.10 -0.10 23.15
C SER A 114 -8.39 0.69 23.16
N THR A 115 -9.47 0.01 22.80
CA THR A 115 -10.83 0.53 22.99
C THR A 115 -11.24 0.42 24.47
N SER A 116 -12.36 1.07 24.83
CA SER A 116 -12.93 1.00 26.18
C SER A 116 -13.31 -0.42 26.61
N ASP A 117 -13.63 -1.32 25.66
CA ASP A 117 -13.88 -2.74 25.88
C ASP A 117 -12.61 -3.61 25.83
N GLY A 118 -11.43 -3.00 25.87
CA GLY A 118 -10.14 -3.69 25.99
C GLY A 118 -9.61 -4.33 24.70
N LYS A 119 -10.22 -4.06 23.55
CA LYS A 119 -9.73 -4.59 22.26
C LYS A 119 -8.57 -3.74 21.76
N GLU A 120 -7.42 -4.39 21.63
CA GLU A 120 -6.24 -3.79 21.05
C GLU A 120 -6.37 -3.60 19.54
N PHE A 121 -5.81 -2.51 19.03
CA PHE A 121 -5.68 -2.23 17.61
C PHE A 121 -4.45 -1.37 17.32
N TYR A 122 -3.90 -1.51 16.11
CA TYR A 122 -2.92 -0.55 15.58
C TYR A 122 -3.60 0.52 14.75
N GLU A 123 -3.14 1.75 14.88
CA GLU A 123 -3.45 2.83 13.94
C GLU A 123 -2.18 3.64 13.63
N LEU A 124 -2.32 4.60 12.73
CA LEU A 124 -1.22 5.48 12.37
C LEU A 124 -1.07 6.58 13.42
N ASN A 125 0.16 6.74 13.92
CA ASN A 125 0.47 7.76 14.89
C ASN A 125 0.54 9.13 14.22
N ARG A 126 -0.57 9.87 14.21
CA ARG A 126 -0.65 11.22 13.61
C ARG A 126 0.27 12.25 14.27
N GLU A 127 0.72 12.02 15.49
CA GLU A 127 1.65 12.91 16.20
C GLU A 127 3.09 12.79 15.66
N VAL A 128 3.40 11.73 14.90
CA VAL A 128 4.71 11.53 14.27
C VAL A 128 4.71 12.16 12.88
N ALA A 129 5.64 13.09 12.66
CA ALA A 129 5.85 13.71 11.36
C ALA A 129 6.06 12.66 10.25
N GLY A 130 5.37 12.83 9.12
CA GLY A 130 5.40 11.88 8.02
C GLY A 130 4.42 10.70 8.17
N SER A 131 3.69 10.57 9.27
CA SER A 131 2.59 9.60 9.39
C SER A 131 1.37 9.99 8.55
N VAL A 132 1.13 11.29 8.35
CA VAL A 132 0.12 11.78 7.40
C VAL A 132 0.86 12.13 6.10
N LEU A 133 0.82 11.22 5.12
CA LEU A 133 1.48 11.42 3.84
C LEU A 133 0.49 11.99 2.83
N ALA A 134 0.95 12.98 2.07
CA ALA A 134 0.20 13.50 0.94
C ALA A 134 -0.27 12.35 0.04
N THR A 135 -1.56 12.37 -0.27
CA THR A 135 -2.18 11.51 -1.26
C THR A 135 -2.57 12.34 -2.46
N LYS A 136 -2.86 11.70 -3.60
CA LYS A 136 -3.30 12.40 -4.80
C LYS A 136 -4.52 13.31 -4.56
N ASN A 137 -5.36 12.97 -3.59
CA ASN A 137 -6.60 13.68 -3.26
C ASN A 137 -6.50 14.53 -1.98
N HIS A 138 -5.41 14.41 -1.22
CA HIS A 138 -5.12 15.22 -0.04
C HIS A 138 -3.64 15.58 -0.10
N GLN A 139 -3.31 16.68 -0.76
CA GLN A 139 -1.93 17.08 -1.00
C GLN A 139 -1.33 17.90 0.15
N GLY A 140 -2.14 18.20 1.17
CA GLY A 140 -1.87 19.20 2.19
C GLY A 140 -2.18 20.61 1.70
N GLY A 141 -2.09 21.58 2.60
CA GLY A 141 -2.39 22.99 2.33
C GLY A 141 -3.39 23.54 3.34
N VAL A 142 -3.53 24.87 3.36
CA VAL A 142 -4.40 25.58 4.34
C VAL A 142 -5.86 25.18 4.19
N ASP A 143 -6.28 24.85 2.96
CA ASP A 143 -7.66 24.52 2.61
C ASP A 143 -7.92 23.01 2.44
N ASP A 144 -6.92 22.17 2.71
CA ASP A 144 -7.07 20.71 2.60
C ASP A 144 -7.58 20.15 3.94
N PRO A 145 -8.84 19.65 4.01
CA PRO A 145 -9.37 19.11 5.25
C PRO A 145 -8.53 17.91 5.69
N GLU A 146 -8.30 17.78 7.00
CA GLU A 146 -7.54 16.64 7.53
C GLU A 146 -8.20 15.31 7.13
N ASP A 147 -7.42 14.40 6.56
CA ASP A 147 -7.90 13.07 6.23
C ASP A 147 -8.09 12.25 7.52
N GLU A 148 -9.32 12.26 8.04
CA GLU A 148 -9.70 11.52 9.23
C GLU A 148 -9.69 9.99 9.04
N SER A 149 -9.53 9.48 7.82
CA SER A 149 -9.62 8.05 7.49
C SER A 149 -8.37 7.21 7.85
N GLY A 150 -7.84 7.39 9.06
CA GLY A 150 -6.82 6.52 9.62
C GLY A 150 -7.37 5.10 9.81
N GLY A 151 -7.01 4.18 8.92
CA GLY A 151 -7.40 2.78 9.05
C GLY A 151 -6.92 2.17 10.37
N LYS A 152 -7.82 1.47 11.08
CA LYS A 152 -7.54 0.76 12.33
C LYS A 152 -7.41 -0.74 12.09
N ILE A 153 -6.39 -1.35 12.68
CA ILE A 153 -6.06 -2.77 12.58
C ILE A 153 -6.46 -3.46 13.88
N PHE A 154 -7.67 -3.99 13.95
CA PHE A 154 -8.17 -4.68 15.14
C PHE A 154 -7.72 -6.13 15.22
N SER A 155 -7.63 -6.64 16.45
CA SER A 155 -7.66 -8.09 16.70
C SER A 155 -9.00 -8.68 16.23
N ILE A 156 -8.96 -9.82 15.54
CA ILE A 156 -10.16 -10.53 15.07
C ILE A 156 -10.36 -11.76 15.96
N PRO A 157 -11.38 -11.79 16.84
CA PRO A 157 -11.65 -12.95 17.68
C PRO A 157 -11.99 -14.19 16.83
N GLY A 158 -11.32 -15.32 17.11
CA GLY A 158 -11.54 -16.61 16.45
C GLY A 158 -10.82 -16.79 15.09
N SER A 159 -9.89 -15.90 14.73
CA SER A 159 -9.01 -16.08 13.58
C SER A 159 -7.68 -16.70 14.02
N SER A 160 -7.18 -17.72 13.32
CA SER A 160 -5.81 -18.25 13.54
C SER A 160 -4.71 -17.22 13.25
N SER A 161 -5.06 -16.14 12.56
CA SER A 161 -4.17 -15.03 12.23
C SER A 161 -4.69 -13.74 12.86
N PHE A 162 -4.02 -13.28 13.91
CA PHE A 162 -4.37 -12.07 14.67
C PHE A 162 -3.48 -10.91 14.21
N PRO A 163 -3.98 -9.96 13.40
CA PRO A 163 -3.14 -8.92 12.81
C PRO A 163 -2.32 -8.15 13.84
N VAL A 164 -2.91 -7.79 14.97
CA VAL A 164 -2.24 -7.08 16.07
C VAL A 164 -1.07 -7.89 16.62
N VAL A 165 -1.28 -9.17 16.91
CA VAL A 165 -0.24 -10.04 17.47
C VAL A 165 0.87 -10.27 16.44
N THR A 166 0.53 -10.51 15.18
CA THR A 166 1.52 -10.66 14.10
C THR A 166 2.37 -9.39 13.95
N ILE A 167 1.76 -8.20 14.01
CA ILE A 167 2.48 -6.92 13.96
C ILE A 167 3.39 -6.76 15.19
N LYS A 168 2.92 -7.08 16.40
CA LYS A 168 3.74 -7.06 17.62
C LYS A 168 5.00 -7.93 17.48
N ILE A 169 4.84 -9.16 16.99
CA ILE A 169 5.96 -10.09 16.78
C ILE A 169 6.93 -9.53 15.74
N TYR A 170 6.42 -9.00 14.62
CA TYR A 170 7.26 -8.38 13.59
C TYR A 170 8.09 -7.22 14.13
N LEU A 171 7.45 -6.29 14.84
CA LEU A 171 8.11 -5.12 15.42
C LEU A 171 9.20 -5.50 16.43
N LYS A 172 8.97 -6.56 17.23
CA LYS A 172 9.98 -7.10 18.17
C LYS A 172 11.24 -7.59 17.47
N HIS A 173 11.12 -8.10 16.25
CA HIS A 173 12.23 -8.70 15.51
C HIS A 173 12.94 -7.75 14.54
N LEU A 174 12.48 -6.51 14.41
CA LEU A 174 13.10 -5.49 13.58
C LEU A 174 14.51 -5.16 14.06
N ASN A 175 15.36 -4.73 13.11
CA ASN A 175 16.66 -4.20 13.44
C ASN A 175 16.51 -2.77 14.00
N PRO A 176 16.95 -2.50 15.24
CA PRO A 176 16.82 -1.18 15.84
C PRO A 176 17.69 -0.11 15.16
N ALA A 177 18.73 -0.50 14.42
CA ALA A 177 19.59 0.43 13.68
C ALA A 177 18.99 0.85 12.32
N CYS A 178 17.78 0.38 11.97
CA CYS A 178 17.12 0.69 10.71
C CYS A 178 15.77 1.35 10.96
N ASP A 179 15.65 2.62 10.55
CA ASP A 179 14.43 3.40 10.69
C ASP A 179 13.25 2.91 9.83
N SER A 180 13.53 2.11 8.80
CA SER A 180 12.50 1.60 7.89
C SER A 180 11.65 0.54 8.59
N LEU A 181 10.33 0.64 8.47
CA LEU A 181 9.40 -0.39 8.95
C LEU A 181 9.61 -1.70 8.18
N PHE A 182 9.71 -1.62 6.85
CA PHE A 182 9.94 -2.77 6.00
C PHE A 182 11.43 -2.95 5.76
N GLN A 183 11.99 -3.97 6.41
CA GLN A 183 13.42 -4.31 6.36
C GLN A 183 13.62 -5.64 5.63
N ARG A 184 14.77 -5.81 4.98
CA ARG A 184 15.13 -7.07 4.32
C ARG A 184 15.30 -8.16 5.39
N SER A 185 14.69 -9.32 5.19
CA SER A 185 14.97 -10.47 6.04
C SER A 185 16.46 -10.83 5.95
N LYS A 186 17.08 -11.17 7.08
CA LYS A 186 18.38 -11.84 7.03
C LYS A 186 18.19 -13.12 6.20
N ASN A 187 19.12 -13.42 5.32
CA ASN A 187 18.99 -14.58 4.44
C ASN A 187 19.41 -15.82 5.22
N ALA A 188 18.54 -16.83 5.38
CA ALA A 188 18.85 -18.02 6.20
C ALA A 188 20.11 -18.79 5.74
N GLN A 189 20.46 -18.65 4.45
CA GLN A 189 21.64 -19.26 3.82
C GLN A 189 22.95 -18.49 4.05
N VAL A 190 22.90 -17.16 4.26
CA VAL A 190 24.09 -16.29 4.34
C VAL A 190 24.33 -15.78 5.76
N ASN A 191 23.25 -15.48 6.46
CA ASN A 191 23.23 -15.08 7.85
C ASN A 191 22.57 -16.24 8.59
N LYS A 192 23.32 -17.04 9.35
CA LYS A 192 22.80 -18.15 10.17
C LYS A 192 21.66 -17.67 11.07
N LEU A 193 20.44 -17.60 10.54
CA LEU A 193 19.26 -17.12 11.24
C LEU A 193 18.96 -18.15 12.32
N ASN A 194 19.23 -17.79 13.56
CA ASN A 194 18.72 -18.58 14.67
C ASN A 194 17.27 -18.12 14.88
N VAL A 195 16.32 -19.05 14.93
CA VAL A 195 14.92 -18.74 15.26
C VAL A 195 14.81 -18.07 16.65
N ASN A 196 15.81 -18.31 17.52
CA ASN A 196 15.92 -17.68 18.82
C ASN A 196 16.59 -16.30 18.79
N ASP A 197 17.08 -15.84 17.63
CA ASP A 197 17.63 -14.49 17.51
C ASP A 197 16.54 -13.47 17.81
N VAL A 198 16.92 -12.42 18.55
CA VAL A 198 16.02 -11.29 18.80
C VAL A 198 15.82 -10.49 17.52
N VAL A 199 16.83 -10.38 16.64
CA VAL A 199 16.77 -9.54 15.43
C VAL A 199 16.79 -10.40 14.17
N TRP A 200 15.66 -10.47 13.46
CA TRP A 200 15.52 -11.27 12.23
C TRP A 200 15.76 -10.49 10.95
N TYR A 201 15.70 -9.16 11.00
CA TYR A 201 15.84 -8.31 9.84
C TYR A 201 17.21 -7.62 9.78
N ALA A 202 17.68 -7.35 8.57
CA ALA A 202 18.95 -6.66 8.34
C ALA A 202 18.77 -5.15 8.51
N ASN A 203 19.88 -4.43 8.77
CA ASN A 203 19.90 -2.98 8.69
C ASN A 203 19.87 -2.51 7.22
N ALA A 204 18.77 -2.82 6.52
CA ALA A 204 18.59 -2.52 5.12
C ALA A 204 17.09 -2.44 4.78
N PRO A 205 16.61 -1.32 4.20
CA PRO A 205 15.22 -1.20 3.79
C PRO A 205 14.91 -2.11 2.59
N VAL A 206 13.65 -2.52 2.49
CA VAL A 206 13.12 -3.17 1.29
C VAL A 206 12.98 -2.14 0.16
N GLY A 207 13.32 -2.53 -1.07
CA GLY A 207 13.21 -1.66 -2.23
C GLY A 207 11.76 -1.41 -2.67
N GLU A 208 11.48 -0.22 -3.21
CA GLU A 208 10.13 0.18 -3.66
C GLU A 208 9.56 -0.71 -4.77
N SER A 209 10.43 -1.24 -5.63
CA SER A 209 10.02 -2.20 -6.67
C SER A 209 9.56 -3.52 -6.07
N MET A 210 10.23 -4.00 -5.02
CA MET A 210 9.83 -5.23 -4.33
C MET A 210 8.50 -5.03 -3.61
N LEU A 211 8.34 -3.95 -2.84
CA LEU A 211 7.08 -3.61 -2.18
C LEU A 211 5.93 -3.42 -3.18
N GLY A 212 6.20 -2.70 -4.29
CA GLY A 212 5.23 -2.45 -5.35
C GLY A 212 4.75 -3.70 -6.09
N ASN A 213 5.57 -4.76 -6.13
CA ASN A 213 5.26 -6.01 -6.81
C ASN A 213 4.95 -7.18 -5.86
N LEU A 214 4.95 -6.96 -4.54
CA LEU A 214 4.94 -8.05 -3.56
C LEU A 214 3.71 -8.95 -3.70
N LEU A 215 2.51 -8.38 -3.80
CA LEU A 215 1.29 -9.19 -4.01
C LEU A 215 1.35 -9.99 -5.30
N ARG A 216 1.85 -9.38 -6.39
CA ARG A 216 1.97 -10.06 -7.68
C ARG A 216 2.86 -11.29 -7.57
N VAL A 217 4.01 -11.16 -6.91
CA VAL A 217 4.92 -12.27 -6.66
C VAL A 217 4.25 -13.36 -5.80
N MET A 218 3.57 -12.97 -4.71
CA MET A 218 2.85 -13.92 -3.84
C MET A 218 1.79 -14.70 -4.61
N THR A 219 0.90 -14.00 -5.34
CA THR A 219 -0.17 -14.65 -6.10
C THR A 219 0.34 -15.57 -7.20
N LYS A 220 1.44 -15.19 -7.88
CA LYS A 220 2.08 -16.05 -8.88
C LYS A 220 2.64 -17.32 -8.26
N ARG A 221 3.30 -17.23 -7.10
CA ARG A 221 3.82 -18.40 -6.37
C ARG A 221 2.71 -19.28 -5.81
N ALA A 222 1.58 -18.69 -5.45
CA ALA A 222 0.37 -19.40 -5.04
C ALA A 222 -0.43 -19.99 -6.22
N GLY A 223 0.06 -19.88 -7.46
CA GLY A 223 -0.57 -20.45 -8.65
C GLY A 223 -1.84 -19.72 -9.14
N MET A 224 -2.05 -18.46 -8.75
CA MET A 224 -3.21 -17.69 -9.21
C MET A 224 -2.96 -17.07 -10.58
N GLU A 225 -3.89 -17.30 -11.51
CA GLU A 225 -3.90 -16.65 -12.83
C GLU A 225 -5.27 -16.00 -13.12
N PRO A 226 -5.33 -14.71 -13.50
CA PRO A 226 -4.21 -13.78 -13.57
C PRO A 226 -3.70 -13.35 -12.18
N SER A 227 -2.39 -13.15 -12.05
CA SER A 227 -1.78 -12.60 -10.82
C SER A 227 -2.43 -11.27 -10.37
N LEU A 228 -2.65 -11.14 -9.06
CA LEU A 228 -3.21 -9.92 -8.47
C LEU A 228 -2.12 -8.85 -8.30
N THR A 229 -2.54 -7.60 -8.13
CA THR A 229 -1.60 -6.48 -7.91
C THR A 229 -1.96 -5.73 -6.66
N ASN A 230 -1.07 -4.90 -6.12
CA ASN A 230 -1.35 -4.10 -4.92
C ASN A 230 -2.63 -3.24 -5.04
N HIS A 231 -3.07 -2.92 -6.26
CA HIS A 231 -4.36 -2.26 -6.51
C HIS A 231 -5.57 -3.11 -6.08
N SER A 232 -5.48 -4.44 -6.14
CA SER A 232 -6.49 -5.36 -5.63
C SER A 232 -6.63 -5.29 -4.11
N ILE A 233 -5.52 -5.12 -3.36
CA ILE A 233 -5.56 -4.91 -1.90
C ILE A 233 -6.31 -3.61 -1.58
N LYS A 234 -6.01 -2.53 -2.33
CA LYS A 234 -6.70 -1.25 -2.18
C LYS A 234 -8.20 -1.37 -2.46
N ALA A 235 -8.57 -2.10 -3.51
CA ALA A 235 -9.98 -2.38 -3.80
C ALA A 235 -10.64 -3.15 -2.64
N THR A 236 -9.99 -4.16 -2.06
CA THR A 236 -10.51 -4.88 -0.89
C THR A 236 -10.73 -3.97 0.32
N SER A 237 -9.77 -3.09 0.61
CA SER A 237 -9.86 -2.12 1.72
C SER A 237 -11.12 -1.25 1.64
N VAL A 238 -11.55 -0.90 0.42
CA VAL A 238 -12.72 -0.05 0.18
C VAL A 238 -14.03 -0.86 0.18
N THR A 239 -14.01 -2.13 -0.22
CA THR A 239 -15.23 -2.89 -0.51
C THR A 239 -15.67 -3.86 0.60
N VAL A 240 -14.77 -4.33 1.47
CA VAL A 240 -15.09 -5.43 2.42
C VAL A 240 -14.91 -5.00 3.88
N PRO A 241 -16.00 -4.89 4.67
CA PRO A 241 -15.92 -4.81 6.12
C PRO A 241 -15.37 -6.11 6.72
N MET A 242 -14.39 -5.95 7.61
CA MET A 242 -13.50 -6.99 8.17
C MET A 242 -14.10 -8.23 8.87
N PRO A 243 -15.33 -8.26 9.43
CA PRO A 243 -15.83 -9.47 10.13
C PRO A 243 -15.90 -10.73 9.23
N THR A 244 -15.87 -10.56 7.91
CA THR A 244 -16.12 -11.60 6.92
C THR A 244 -14.87 -12.39 6.50
N LEU A 245 -13.66 -11.88 6.79
CA LEU A 245 -12.39 -12.49 6.37
C LEU A 245 -11.87 -13.59 7.32
N LYS A 246 -12.67 -14.04 8.29
CA LYS A 246 -12.30 -15.14 9.19
C LYS A 246 -11.97 -16.41 8.37
N PRO A 247 -10.77 -16.99 8.48
CA PRO A 247 -10.57 -18.36 8.02
C PRO A 247 -11.55 -19.26 8.79
N ALA A 248 -12.17 -20.20 8.07
CA ALA A 248 -13.01 -21.23 8.67
C ALA A 248 -12.17 -22.15 9.54
#